data_AF-A0A1Q8ANI2-F1
#
_entry.id   AF-A0A1Q8ANI2-F1
#
_cell.length_a   1.000
_cell.length_b   1.000
_cell.length_c   1.000
_cell.angle_alpha   90.00
_cell.angle_beta   90.00
_cell.angle_gamma   90.00
#
_symmetry.space_group_name_H-M   'P 1'
#
loop_
_entity.id
_entity.type
_entity.pdbx_description
1 polymer ?
#
loop_
_entity_poly.entity_id
_entity_poly.type
_entity_poly.pdbx_seq_one_letter_code
_entity_poly.pdbx_strand_id
1 'polypeptide(L)'
;MLGGRAVFIPRQALHARGRADHAAAVPEAGTAALVRLENATELADIYKDAARKAGRTPEVVQMRDAWGARTRAEADAVYGPHVMAAYRYYWEHRLAEFRSMPADTPFTLENLAPDRLILGDPETCVREFGRWQTATGASTFLLRLRHAHSGGPPHEKIMDAIRLFGERVLPYC
;
A
#
# COMPACT_ATOMS: atom_id res chain seq x y z
N MET A 1 25.29 -7.64 -10.13
CA MET A 1 24.25 -6.60 -9.98
C MET A 1 23.72 -6.71 -8.56
N LEU A 2 24.13 -5.79 -7.67
CA LEU A 2 23.79 -5.82 -6.25
C LEU A 2 22.40 -5.23 -6.06
N GLY A 3 21.49 -6.02 -5.49
CA GLY A 3 20.11 -5.62 -5.21
C GLY A 3 20.07 -4.45 -4.22
N GLY A 4 19.45 -3.35 -4.66
CA GLY A 4 19.04 -2.27 -3.77
C GLY A 4 17.99 -2.78 -2.79
N ARG A 5 18.19 -2.54 -1.50
CA ARG A 5 17.14 -2.77 -0.51
C ARG A 5 16.19 -1.59 -0.58
N ALA A 6 14.96 -1.81 -1.04
CA ALA A 6 13.85 -0.89 -0.79
C ALA A 6 13.77 -0.62 0.71
N VAL A 7 13.92 0.64 1.13
CA VAL A 7 13.67 1.00 2.54
C VAL A 7 12.24 1.51 2.61
N PHE A 8 11.41 0.76 3.32
CA PHE A 8 10.10 1.25 3.73
C PHE A 8 10.32 2.37 4.73
N ILE A 9 10.01 3.60 4.32
CA ILE A 9 10.21 4.75 5.19
C ILE A 9 8.93 4.96 5.99
N PRO A 10 8.87 4.59 7.28
CA PRO A 10 7.71 4.89 8.10
C PRO A 10 7.58 6.41 8.26
N ARG A 11 6.35 6.89 8.40
CA ARG A 11 6.00 8.31 8.62
C ARG A 11 6.84 9.00 9.72
N GLN A 12 7.29 8.23 10.72
CA GLN A 12 8.15 8.72 11.81
C GLN A 12 9.59 9.09 11.38
N ALA A 13 10.06 8.64 10.22
CA ALA A 13 11.41 8.87 9.75
C ALA A 13 11.60 10.15 8.90
N LEU A 14 10.52 10.82 8.46
CA LEU A 14 10.60 12.00 7.57
C LEU A 14 10.48 13.38 8.25
N HIS A 15 10.03 13.47 9.51
CA HIS A 15 9.72 14.78 10.14
C HIS A 15 10.89 15.53 10.80
N ALA A 16 12.13 15.03 10.75
CA ALA A 16 13.28 15.69 11.36
C ALA A 16 14.24 16.31 10.31
N ARG A 17 14.58 17.59 10.49
CA ARG A 17 15.50 18.39 9.63
C ARG A 17 16.89 17.76 9.36
N GLY A 18 17.27 16.70 10.07
CA GLY A 18 18.57 16.02 9.95
C GLY A 18 18.62 14.78 9.04
N ARG A 19 17.62 14.51 8.19
CA ARG A 19 17.55 13.27 7.38
C ARG A 19 17.26 13.41 5.89
N ALA A 20 17.34 14.62 5.31
CA ALA A 20 17.43 14.75 3.86
C ALA A 20 18.59 13.88 3.30
N ASP A 21 19.69 13.80 4.05
CA ASP A 21 20.86 12.97 3.74
C ASP A 21 20.59 11.45 3.83
N HIS A 22 19.65 11.02 4.68
CA HIS A 22 19.29 9.60 4.82
C HIS A 22 18.33 9.16 3.71
N ALA A 23 17.36 9.99 3.32
CA ALA A 23 16.52 9.75 2.15
C ALA A 23 17.35 9.75 0.86
N ALA A 24 18.38 10.61 0.77
CA ALA A 24 19.35 10.64 -0.31
C ALA A 24 20.23 9.37 -0.39
N ALA A 25 20.34 8.59 0.70
CA ALA A 25 21.10 7.35 0.71
C ALA A 25 20.33 6.14 0.16
N VAL A 26 18.99 6.22 0.10
CA VAL A 26 18.16 5.07 -0.29
C VAL A 26 17.81 5.11 -1.79
N PRO A 27 18.09 4.03 -2.55
CA PRO A 27 17.70 3.94 -3.96
C PRO A 27 16.19 3.99 -4.19
N GLU A 28 15.40 3.43 -3.26
CA GLU A 28 13.96 3.22 -3.39
C GLU A 28 13.25 3.53 -2.06
N ALA A 29 12.20 4.35 -2.11
CA ALA A 29 11.36 4.64 -0.94
C ALA A 29 10.01 3.91 -1.03
N GLY A 30 9.73 3.11 0.00
CA GLY A 30 8.47 2.37 0.16
C GLY A 30 7.52 3.05 1.15
N THR A 31 6.24 3.20 0.82
CA THR A 31 5.21 3.53 1.83
C THR A 31 4.52 2.27 2.34
N ALA A 32 4.29 2.19 3.66
CA ALA A 32 3.63 1.04 4.26
C ALA A 32 2.18 0.87 3.77
N ALA A 33 1.70 -0.38 3.78
CA ALA A 33 0.38 -0.79 3.24
C ALA A 33 -0.84 -0.05 3.80
N LEU A 34 -0.74 0.51 5.01
CA LEU A 34 -1.84 1.16 5.72
C LEU A 34 -1.90 2.68 5.50
N VAL A 35 -0.85 3.24 4.92
CA VAL A 35 -0.75 4.69 4.64
C VAL A 35 -1.79 5.05 3.59
N ARG A 36 -2.61 6.06 3.89
CA ARG A 36 -3.63 6.60 2.98
C ARG A 36 -2.98 7.24 1.75
N LEU A 37 -3.69 7.25 0.62
CA LEU A 37 -3.21 7.81 -0.65
C LEU A 37 -2.61 9.20 -0.51
N GLU A 38 -3.34 10.14 0.10
CA GLU A 38 -2.89 11.52 0.31
C GLU A 38 -1.55 11.59 1.04
N ASN A 39 -1.43 10.89 2.17
CA ASN A 39 -0.19 10.83 2.93
C ASN A 39 0.93 10.16 2.12
N ALA A 40 0.62 9.12 1.34
CA ALA A 40 1.61 8.45 0.51
C ALA A 40 2.13 9.36 -0.61
N THR A 41 1.25 10.18 -1.20
CA THR A 41 1.62 11.21 -2.19
C THR A 41 2.56 12.24 -1.58
N GLU A 42 2.22 12.80 -0.41
CA GLU A 42 3.08 13.76 0.27
C GLU A 42 4.48 13.18 0.56
N LEU A 43 4.54 11.95 1.09
CA LEU A 43 5.81 11.28 1.36
C LEU A 43 6.61 11.01 0.07
N ALA A 44 5.92 10.63 -1.02
CA ALA A 44 6.55 10.42 -2.31
C ALA A 44 7.13 11.73 -2.87
N ASP A 45 6.43 12.85 -2.74
CA ASP A 45 6.90 14.17 -3.18
C ASP A 45 8.14 14.62 -2.41
N ILE A 46 8.12 14.49 -1.08
CA ILE A 46 9.28 14.80 -0.24
C ILE A 46 10.50 13.94 -0.63
N TYR A 47 10.29 12.64 -0.86
CA TYR A 47 11.36 11.75 -1.31
C TYR A 47 11.90 12.13 -2.68
N LYS A 48 11.03 12.38 -3.67
CA LYS A 48 11.42 12.78 -5.03
C LYS A 48 12.27 14.04 -5.00
N ASP A 49 11.90 15.03 -4.20
CA ASP A 49 12.65 16.26 -4.05
C ASP A 49 14.02 16.06 -3.38
N ALA A 50 14.09 15.21 -2.34
CA ALA A 50 15.34 14.86 -1.69
C ALA A 50 16.30 14.12 -2.65
N ALA A 51 15.79 13.15 -3.40
CA ALA A 51 16.58 12.38 -4.37
C ALA A 51 17.15 13.28 -5.48
N ARG A 52 16.33 14.19 -6.04
CA ARG A 52 16.77 15.17 -7.05
C ARG A 52 17.85 16.10 -6.51
N LYS A 53 17.71 16.62 -5.29
CA LYS A 53 18.72 17.46 -4.62
C LYS A 53 20.04 16.72 -4.42
N ALA A 54 19.98 15.40 -4.25
CA ALA A 54 21.15 14.52 -4.16
C ALA A 54 21.69 14.06 -5.53
N GLY A 55 21.14 14.54 -6.66
CA GLY A 55 21.57 14.16 -8.00
C GLY A 55 21.19 12.74 -8.41
N ARG A 56 20.13 12.16 -7.82
CA ARG A 56 19.66 10.79 -8.09
C ARG A 56 18.32 10.80 -8.83
N THR A 57 18.09 9.79 -9.67
CA THR A 57 16.76 9.51 -10.24
C THR A 57 15.89 8.87 -9.15
N PRO A 58 14.71 9.44 -8.81
CA PRO A 58 13.86 8.87 -7.78
C PRO A 58 13.11 7.64 -8.29
N GLU A 59 13.03 6.60 -7.46
CA GLU A 59 12.18 5.43 -7.68
C GLU A 59 11.22 5.23 -6.50
N VAL A 60 9.91 5.33 -6.78
CA VAL A 60 8.86 5.25 -5.77
C VAL A 60 8.24 3.85 -5.81
N VAL A 61 8.23 3.18 -4.65
CA VAL A 61 7.63 1.85 -4.47
C VAL A 61 6.41 1.96 -3.56
N GLN A 62 5.28 1.40 -3.98
CA GLN A 62 4.05 1.40 -3.17
C GLN A 62 3.73 -0.01 -2.67
N MET A 63 3.83 -0.24 -1.37
CA MET A 63 3.29 -1.48 -0.80
C MET A 63 1.81 -1.30 -0.51
N ARG A 64 0.96 -2.19 -0.99
CA ARG A 64 -0.49 -2.13 -0.75
C ARG A 64 -1.01 -3.47 -0.25
N ASP A 65 -1.93 -3.41 0.70
CA ASP A 65 -2.79 -4.55 0.99
C ASP A 65 -3.76 -4.70 -0.19
N ALA A 66 -3.77 -5.87 -0.82
CA ALA A 66 -4.44 -6.05 -2.10
C ALA A 66 -5.12 -7.41 -2.23
N TRP A 67 -6.28 -7.42 -2.88
CA TRP A 67 -7.00 -8.63 -3.22
C TRP A 67 -7.88 -8.45 -4.44
N GLY A 68 -7.71 -9.33 -5.42
CA GLY A 68 -8.52 -9.39 -6.63
C GLY A 68 -9.37 -10.65 -6.65
N ALA A 69 -10.63 -10.53 -7.03
CA ALA A 69 -11.54 -11.64 -7.30
C ALA A 69 -12.35 -11.38 -8.57
N ARG A 70 -13.25 -12.27 -8.98
CA ARG A 70 -14.08 -12.02 -10.17
C ARG A 70 -15.08 -10.89 -9.97
N THR A 71 -15.54 -10.71 -8.74
CA THR A 71 -16.46 -9.65 -8.35
C THR A 71 -16.01 -9.00 -7.05
N ARG A 72 -16.43 -7.75 -6.83
CA ARG A 72 -16.20 -7.07 -5.56
C ARG A 72 -16.78 -7.84 -4.36
N ALA A 73 -17.97 -8.40 -4.50
CA ALA A 73 -18.60 -9.17 -3.42
C ALA A 73 -17.78 -10.43 -3.03
N GLU A 74 -17.20 -11.13 -4.02
CA GLU A 74 -16.32 -12.26 -3.76
C GLU A 74 -15.03 -11.81 -3.04
N ALA A 75 -14.45 -10.68 -3.47
CA ALA A 75 -13.26 -10.12 -2.83
C ALA A 75 -13.52 -9.75 -1.36
N ASP A 76 -14.65 -9.08 -1.09
CA ASP A 76 -15.05 -8.69 0.25
C ASP A 76 -15.31 -9.90 1.15
N ALA A 77 -15.97 -10.95 0.63
CA ALA A 77 -16.25 -12.16 1.39
C ALA A 77 -14.98 -12.95 1.74
N VAL A 78 -14.03 -13.07 0.81
CA VAL A 78 -12.81 -13.88 1.00
C VAL A 78 -11.76 -13.12 1.80
N TYR A 79 -11.50 -11.85 1.48
CA TYR A 79 -10.38 -11.11 2.07
C TYR A 79 -10.80 -10.20 3.22
N GLY A 80 -12.02 -9.68 3.18
CA GLY A 80 -12.57 -8.74 4.15
C GLY A 80 -12.35 -9.17 5.61
N PRO A 81 -12.74 -10.39 6.03
CA PRO A 81 -12.53 -10.84 7.40
C PRO A 81 -11.06 -10.80 7.86
N HIS A 82 -10.12 -11.14 6.97
CA HIS A 82 -8.70 -11.20 7.30
C HIS A 82 -8.07 -9.82 7.42
N VAL A 83 -8.34 -8.92 6.47
CA VAL A 83 -7.80 -7.55 6.51
C VAL A 83 -8.40 -6.75 7.67
N MET A 84 -9.70 -6.93 7.94
CA MET A 84 -10.36 -6.25 9.05
C MET A 84 -9.89 -6.74 10.41
N ALA A 85 -9.56 -8.02 10.56
CA ALA A 85 -8.92 -8.53 11.78
C ALA A 85 -7.54 -7.88 12.01
N ALA A 86 -6.73 -7.75 10.95
CA ALA A 86 -5.44 -7.08 11.04
C ALA A 86 -5.59 -5.58 11.36
N TYR A 87 -6.55 -4.90 10.72
CA TYR A 87 -6.81 -3.47 10.96
C TYR A 87 -7.30 -3.23 12.38
N ARG A 88 -8.15 -4.12 12.92
CA ARG A 88 -8.63 -4.04 14.30
C ARG A 88 -7.46 -4.11 15.28
N TYR A 89 -6.54 -5.05 15.07
CA TYR A 89 -5.32 -5.16 15.87
C TYR A 89 -4.52 -3.84 15.84
N TYR A 90 -4.30 -3.25 14.67
CA TYR A 90 -3.57 -1.99 14.55
C TYR A 90 -4.28 -0.80 15.21
N TRP A 91 -5.61 -0.76 15.13
CA TRP A 91 -6.42 0.28 15.78
C TRP A 91 -6.37 0.19 17.31
N GLU A 92 -6.51 -1.01 17.87
CA GLU A 92 -6.42 -1.28 19.31
C GLU A 92 -5.05 -0.90 19.86
N HIS A 93 -3.98 -1.16 19.09
CA HIS A 93 -2.60 -0.80 19.45
C HIS A 93 -2.22 0.65 19.07
N ARG A 94 -3.18 1.47 18.67
CA ARG A 94 -3.01 2.92 18.41
C ARG A 94 -1.89 3.22 17.41
N LEU A 95 -1.79 2.45 16.32
CA LEU A 95 -0.91 2.79 15.20
C LEU A 95 -1.27 4.18 14.65
N ALA A 96 -0.25 4.93 14.21
CA ALA A 96 -0.39 6.35 13.85
C ALA A 96 -1.45 6.58 12.75
N GLU A 97 -1.57 5.65 11.82
CA GLU A 97 -2.48 5.66 10.68
C GLU A 97 -3.96 5.58 11.08
N PHE A 98 -4.25 5.06 12.28
CA PHE A 98 -5.62 4.96 12.82
C PHE A 98 -5.91 6.04 13.87
N ARG A 99 -4.91 6.81 14.32
CA ARG A 99 -5.11 7.91 15.28
C ARG A 99 -5.88 9.10 14.69
N SER A 100 -5.75 9.31 13.38
CA SER A 100 -6.43 10.39 12.67
C SER A 100 -7.81 9.99 12.14
N MET A 101 -8.29 8.79 12.46
CA MET A 101 -9.63 8.34 12.07
C MET A 101 -10.67 9.00 12.98
N PRO A 102 -11.72 9.64 12.43
CA PRO A 102 -12.80 10.19 13.24
C PRO A 102 -13.40 9.11 14.14
N ALA A 103 -13.65 9.45 15.41
CA ALA A 103 -14.09 8.49 16.42
C ALA A 103 -15.44 7.84 16.10
N ASP A 104 -16.26 8.53 15.30
CA ASP A 104 -17.58 8.12 14.83
C ASP A 104 -17.55 7.29 13.54
N THR A 105 -16.40 7.13 12.89
CA THR A 105 -16.28 6.32 11.67
C THR A 105 -16.59 4.85 11.97
N PRO A 106 -17.64 4.25 11.38
CA PRO A 106 -17.93 2.83 11.58
C PRO A 106 -16.78 1.96 11.08
N PHE A 107 -16.36 0.99 11.89
CA PHE A 107 -15.22 0.13 11.58
C PHE A 107 -15.60 -1.00 10.62
N THR A 108 -15.87 -0.62 9.37
CA THR A 108 -16.29 -1.51 8.29
C THR A 108 -15.26 -1.51 7.16
N LEU A 109 -15.27 -2.57 6.35
CA LEU A 109 -14.40 -2.67 5.18
C LEU A 109 -14.67 -1.52 4.19
N GLU A 110 -15.94 -1.17 4.00
CA GLU A 110 -16.36 -0.06 3.13
C GLU A 110 -15.75 1.28 3.55
N ASN A 111 -15.65 1.56 4.85
CA ASN A 111 -15.08 2.82 5.33
C ASN A 111 -13.54 2.79 5.39
N LEU A 112 -12.94 1.62 5.55
CA LEU A 112 -11.49 1.50 5.74
C LEU A 112 -10.73 1.20 4.45
N ALA A 113 -11.33 0.52 3.48
CA ALA A 113 -10.72 0.18 2.21
C ALA A 113 -10.34 1.41 1.36
N PRO A 114 -11.19 2.45 1.22
CA PRO A 114 -10.87 3.61 0.41
C PRO A 114 -9.55 4.27 0.80
N ASP A 115 -8.76 4.60 -0.21
CA ASP A 115 -7.42 5.18 -0.11
C ASP A 115 -6.39 4.34 0.62
N ARG A 116 -6.67 3.07 0.93
CA ARG A 116 -5.72 2.16 1.59
C ARG A 116 -5.48 0.88 0.80
N LEU A 117 -6.56 0.26 0.33
CA LEU A 117 -6.57 -1.07 -0.30
C LEU A 117 -6.67 -1.00 -1.82
N ILE A 118 -6.09 -1.99 -2.50
CA ILE A 118 -6.42 -2.34 -3.89
C ILE A 118 -7.32 -3.58 -3.84
N LEU A 119 -8.63 -3.38 -3.87
CA LEU A 119 -9.61 -4.43 -3.56
C LEU A 119 -10.79 -4.40 -4.54
N GLY A 120 -11.04 -5.52 -5.23
CA GLY A 120 -12.24 -5.66 -6.05
C GLY A 120 -12.14 -6.65 -7.20
N ASP A 121 -12.97 -6.43 -8.22
CA ASP A 121 -12.85 -7.05 -9.54
C ASP A 121 -11.63 -6.52 -10.32
N PRO A 122 -11.22 -7.18 -11.44
CA PRO A 122 -10.03 -6.80 -12.17
C PRO A 122 -10.02 -5.34 -12.65
N GLU A 123 -11.16 -4.85 -13.17
CA GLU A 123 -11.28 -3.48 -13.67
C GLU A 123 -11.09 -2.46 -12.55
N THR A 124 -11.68 -2.73 -11.38
CA THR A 124 -11.48 -1.92 -10.18
C THR A 124 -10.02 -1.93 -9.74
N CYS A 125 -9.34 -3.08 -9.77
CA CYS A 125 -7.92 -3.15 -9.44
C CYS A 125 -7.05 -2.33 -10.42
N VAL A 126 -7.29 -2.42 -11.73
CA VAL A 126 -6.58 -1.63 -12.76
C VAL A 126 -6.75 -0.13 -12.49
N ARG A 127 -8.00 0.31 -12.27
CA ARG A 127 -8.30 1.71 -11.97
C ARG A 127 -7.58 2.20 -10.72
N GLU A 128 -7.55 1.40 -9.66
CA GLU A 128 -6.82 1.77 -8.44
C GLU A 128 -5.31 1.82 -8.67
N PHE A 129 -4.70 0.88 -9.41
CA PHE A 129 -3.28 0.98 -9.77
C PHE A 129 -2.97 2.28 -10.51
N GLY A 130 -3.75 2.63 -11.52
CA GLY A 130 -3.59 3.89 -12.26
C GLY A 130 -3.76 5.11 -11.36
N ARG A 131 -4.73 5.09 -10.43
CA ARG A 131 -4.94 6.15 -9.44
C ARG A 131 -3.73 6.33 -8.53
N TRP A 132 -3.21 5.25 -7.97
CA TRP A 132 -2.02 5.26 -7.11
C TRP A 132 -0.76 5.68 -7.87
N GLN A 133 -0.56 5.17 -9.09
CA GLN A 133 0.58 5.52 -9.95
C GLN A 133 0.56 7.01 -10.29
N THR A 134 -0.59 7.54 -10.72
CA THR A 134 -0.75 8.96 -11.08
C THR A 134 -0.49 9.87 -9.87
N ALA A 135 -1.03 9.52 -8.71
CA ALA A 135 -0.89 10.34 -7.52
C ALA A 135 0.52 10.34 -6.94
N THR A 136 1.20 9.19 -6.92
CA THR A 136 2.50 9.04 -6.21
C THR A 136 3.71 9.10 -7.15
N GLY A 137 3.54 8.75 -8.41
CA GLY A 137 4.62 8.49 -9.36
C GLY A 137 5.26 7.11 -9.20
N ALA A 138 4.55 6.16 -8.57
CA ALA A 138 5.08 4.82 -8.31
C ALA A 138 5.33 4.03 -9.59
N SER A 139 6.55 3.53 -9.75
CA SER A 139 6.92 2.62 -10.85
C SER A 139 6.81 1.15 -10.44
N THR A 140 6.76 0.87 -9.14
CA THR A 140 6.72 -0.49 -8.58
C THR A 140 5.68 -0.60 -7.47
N PHE A 141 4.94 -1.71 -7.47
CA PHE A 141 3.99 -2.04 -6.41
C PHE A 141 4.37 -3.37 -5.73
N LEU A 142 4.35 -3.38 -4.39
CA LEU A 142 4.51 -4.58 -3.58
C LEU A 142 3.15 -4.95 -2.98
N LEU A 143 2.57 -6.05 -3.45
CA LEU A 143 1.24 -6.47 -3.00
C LEU A 143 1.34 -7.42 -1.82
N ARG A 144 0.68 -7.06 -0.71
CA ARG A 144 0.53 -7.93 0.46
C ARG A 144 -0.87 -8.56 0.43
N LEU A 145 -0.89 -9.88 0.24
CA LEU A 145 -2.11 -10.70 0.22
C LEU A 145 -2.34 -11.46 1.53
N ARG A 146 -1.36 -11.44 2.45
CA ARG A 146 -1.42 -12.06 3.78
C ARG A 146 -1.02 -11.08 4.86
N HIS A 147 -1.74 -11.08 5.98
CA HIS A 147 -1.42 -10.25 7.14
C HIS A 147 -0.84 -11.10 8.27
N ALA A 148 0.21 -10.59 8.91
CA ALA A 148 0.91 -11.29 10.00
C ALA A 148 -0.02 -11.64 11.17
N HIS A 149 -1.01 -10.79 11.46
CA HIS A 149 -1.88 -10.93 12.63
C HIS A 149 -3.16 -11.74 12.38
N SER A 150 -3.48 -12.06 11.11
CA SER A 150 -4.72 -12.79 10.76
C SER A 150 -4.49 -13.99 9.84
N GLY A 151 -3.24 -14.32 9.49
CA GLY A 151 -2.88 -15.43 8.60
C GLY A 151 -3.18 -15.19 7.11
N GLY A 152 -4.20 -14.38 6.81
CA GLY A 152 -4.71 -14.16 5.45
C GLY A 152 -5.59 -15.30 4.93
N PRO A 153 -6.12 -15.16 3.70
CA PRO A 153 -6.94 -16.22 3.08
C PRO A 153 -6.17 -17.53 2.87
N PRO A 154 -6.87 -18.66 2.59
CA PRO A 154 -6.23 -19.94 2.27
C PRO A 154 -5.26 -19.86 1.10
N HIS A 155 -4.22 -20.70 1.12
CA HIS A 155 -3.15 -20.68 0.10
C HIS A 155 -3.68 -20.78 -1.33
N GLU A 156 -4.62 -21.69 -1.60
CA GLU A 156 -5.24 -21.85 -2.93
C GLU A 156 -5.87 -20.54 -3.43
N LYS A 157 -6.57 -19.81 -2.56
CA LYS A 157 -7.23 -18.54 -2.88
C LYS A 157 -6.21 -17.43 -3.15
N ILE A 158 -5.08 -17.47 -2.45
CA ILE A 158 -3.97 -16.55 -2.71
C ILE A 158 -3.38 -16.81 -4.09
N MET A 159 -3.17 -18.07 -4.46
CA MET A 159 -2.65 -18.43 -5.79
C MET A 159 -3.63 -18.04 -6.90
N ASP A 160 -4.94 -18.22 -6.68
CA ASP A 160 -5.98 -17.75 -7.59
C ASP A 160 -5.94 -16.23 -7.77
N ALA A 161 -5.82 -15.47 -6.67
CA ALA A 161 -5.72 -14.01 -6.71
C ALA A 161 -4.45 -13.55 -7.46
N ILE A 162 -3.29 -14.16 -7.19
CA ILE A 162 -2.03 -13.87 -7.90
C ILE A 162 -2.20 -14.10 -9.40
N ARG A 163 -2.80 -15.23 -9.78
CA ARG A 163 -3.06 -15.56 -11.18
C ARG A 163 -4.01 -14.55 -11.83
N LEU A 164 -5.08 -14.16 -11.14
CA LEU A 164 -6.01 -13.13 -11.61
C LEU A 164 -5.30 -11.78 -11.81
N PHE A 165 -4.45 -11.34 -10.88
CA PHE A 165 -3.64 -10.13 -11.07
C PHE A 165 -2.75 -10.25 -12.31
N GLY A 166 -2.01 -11.35 -12.43
CA GLY A 166 -1.10 -11.58 -13.56
C GLY A 166 -1.79 -11.63 -14.92
N GLU A 167 -2.97 -12.23 -14.99
CA GLU A 167 -3.67 -12.45 -16.26
C GLU A 167 -4.66 -11.33 -16.64
N ARG A 168 -5.23 -10.63 -15.66
CA ARG A 168 -6.39 -9.73 -15.87
C ARG A 168 -6.19 -8.31 -15.35
N VAL A 169 -5.13 -8.03 -14.60
CA VAL A 169 -4.87 -6.70 -14.04
C VAL A 169 -3.57 -6.13 -14.58
N LEU A 170 -2.45 -6.79 -14.32
CA LEU A 170 -1.11 -6.30 -14.66
C LEU A 170 -0.89 -6.02 -16.17
N PRO A 171 -1.51 -6.73 -17.13
CA PRO A 171 -1.38 -6.39 -18.56
C PRO A 171 -1.97 -5.02 -18.95
N TYR A 172 -2.70 -4.37 -18.03
CA TYR A 172 -3.40 -3.11 -18.27
C TYR A 172 -2.93 -1.97 -17.34
N CYS A 173 -1.84 -2.17 -16.59
CA CYS A 173 -1.26 -1.21 -15.64
C CYS A 173 0.07 -0.63 -16.11
#